data_AF-A0A2T4NKW9-F1
#
_entry.id   AF-A0A2T4NKW9-F1
#
_cell.length_a   1.000
_cell.length_b   1.000
_cell.length_c   1.000
_cell.angle_alpha   90.00
_cell.angle_beta   90.00
_cell.angle_gamma   90.00
#
_symmetry.space_group_name_H-M   'P 1'
#
loop_
_entity.id
_entity.type
_entity.pdbx_description
1 polymer ?
#
loop_
_entity_poly.entity_id
_entity_poly.type
_entity_poly.pdbx_seq_one_letter_code
_entity_poly.pdbx_strand_id
1 'polypeptide(L)'
;MNHLLPPDSLKGQMVGISVSNSPDLARLGLIESHVNVILGEISRTVLASGGTLAYGGHLRPDGYTTFLLSELQRYERGTQPLLTVFLAWSEHQHMTRDELEERLSVESWARVLCLDPGGRVIPDPLADRSTEPSPPLQQEAAAHALTSMRRTMAEKTDARILLGGKRERFSGAIPGLMEEALLTLESATPLFLVGGLGGVTVDILRALDVDDCDWLPLDPGAEPEDPRLVTGRRLLMAAREDPRWAGLRNGLSEEENHRLAAAHRPAEIAALLALGLGRIATT
;
A
#
# COMPACT_ATOMS: atom_id res chain seq x y z
N MET A 1 -7.75 27.03 7.15
CA MET A 1 -9.08 26.57 6.66
C MET A 1 -9.08 25.05 6.76
N ASN A 2 -10.14 24.43 7.29
CA ASN A 2 -10.22 22.97 7.39
C ASN A 2 -10.18 22.36 5.98
N HIS A 3 -9.07 21.73 5.63
CA HIS A 3 -8.86 20.99 4.37
C HIS A 3 -9.54 19.61 4.44
N LEU A 4 -10.80 19.56 4.86
CA LEU A 4 -11.58 18.35 4.71
C LEU A 4 -12.19 18.36 3.32
N LEU A 5 -12.01 17.26 2.60
CA LEU A 5 -12.71 17.03 1.35
C LEU A 5 -14.23 17.14 1.57
N PRO A 6 -14.98 17.69 0.61
CA PRO A 6 -16.44 17.67 0.68
C PRO A 6 -16.95 16.23 0.86
N PRO A 7 -18.05 16.03 1.58
CA PRO A 7 -18.69 14.72 1.65
C PRO A 7 -18.89 14.13 0.24
N ASP A 8 -18.62 12.84 0.11
CA ASP A 8 -18.78 12.05 -1.12
C ASP A 8 -17.90 12.48 -2.31
N SER A 9 -16.87 13.33 -2.11
CA SER A 9 -15.95 13.72 -3.19
C SER A 9 -15.13 12.56 -3.75
N LEU A 10 -14.98 11.46 -3.00
CA LEU A 10 -14.29 10.24 -3.44
C LEU A 10 -15.27 9.08 -3.68
N LYS A 11 -16.56 9.37 -3.87
CA LYS A 11 -17.57 8.34 -4.08
C LYS A 11 -17.22 7.48 -5.30
N GLY A 12 -17.16 6.17 -5.08
CA GLY A 12 -16.81 5.20 -6.11
C GLY A 12 -15.31 5.07 -6.39
N GLN A 13 -14.45 5.79 -5.66
CA GLN A 13 -13.00 5.66 -5.73
C GLN A 13 -12.49 4.62 -4.72
N MET A 14 -11.59 3.75 -5.17
CA MET A 14 -10.89 2.76 -4.35
C MET A 14 -9.41 3.14 -4.22
N VAL A 15 -9.01 3.56 -3.02
CA VAL A 15 -7.63 3.97 -2.74
C VAL A 15 -6.84 2.80 -2.16
N GLY A 16 -5.79 2.38 -2.86
CA GLY A 16 -4.85 1.38 -2.38
C GLY A 16 -3.90 1.94 -1.34
N ILE A 17 -3.76 1.26 -0.20
CA ILE A 17 -2.74 1.58 0.81
C ILE A 17 -1.70 0.48 0.83
N SER A 18 -0.44 0.87 0.65
CA SER A 18 0.73 -0.01 0.70
C SER A 18 1.64 0.43 1.84
N VAL A 19 1.60 -0.30 2.95
CA VAL A 19 2.39 -0.03 4.14
C VAL A 19 3.17 -1.28 4.55
N SER A 20 4.42 -1.08 4.95
CA SER A 20 5.25 -2.13 5.53
C SER A 20 6.27 -1.53 6.49
N ASN A 21 6.80 -2.33 7.40
CA ASN A 21 7.73 -1.87 8.44
C ASN A 21 8.90 -1.12 7.83
N SER A 22 9.21 0.04 8.41
CA SER A 22 10.37 0.84 8.02
C SER A 22 11.55 0.59 8.97
N PRO A 23 12.76 0.36 8.44
CA PRO A 23 13.97 0.27 9.26
C PRO A 23 14.41 1.64 9.83
N ASP A 24 13.87 2.74 9.33
CA ASP A 24 14.34 4.09 9.68
C ASP A 24 13.56 4.73 10.85
N LEU A 25 12.49 4.11 11.35
CA LEU A 25 11.59 4.73 12.34
C LEU A 25 12.36 5.26 13.56
N ALA A 26 13.23 4.45 14.15
CA ALA A 26 13.99 4.84 15.34
C ALA A 26 14.92 6.03 15.08
N ARG A 27 15.56 6.08 13.89
CA ARG A 27 16.42 7.19 13.46
C ARG A 27 15.64 8.48 13.24
N LEU A 28 14.36 8.36 12.89
CA LEU A 28 13.42 9.47 12.75
C LEU A 28 12.75 9.85 14.08
N GLY A 29 13.10 9.19 15.19
CA GLY A 29 12.45 9.41 16.49
C GLY A 29 11.00 8.90 16.53
N LEU A 30 10.66 7.95 15.66
CA LEU A 30 9.34 7.37 15.52
C LEU A 30 9.29 5.94 16.05
N ILE A 31 8.08 5.49 16.38
CA ILE A 31 7.77 4.12 16.78
C ILE A 31 6.58 3.62 15.98
N GLU A 32 6.35 2.31 16.02
CA GLU A 32 5.31 1.64 15.25
C GLU A 32 3.90 2.24 15.45
N SER A 33 3.59 2.70 16.67
CA SER A 33 2.30 3.35 16.94
C SER A 33 2.09 4.64 16.16
N HIS A 34 3.15 5.36 15.77
CA HIS A 34 3.03 6.53 14.89
C HIS A 34 2.58 6.12 13.48
N VAL A 35 3.04 4.98 12.98
CA VAL A 35 2.61 4.43 11.69
C VAL A 35 1.11 4.12 11.74
N ASN A 36 0.64 3.50 12.83
CA ASN A 36 -0.78 3.23 13.03
C ASN A 36 -1.62 4.51 13.05
N VAL A 37 -1.20 5.55 13.78
CA VAL A 37 -1.94 6.83 13.80
C VAL A 37 -2.01 7.43 12.39
N ILE A 38 -0.91 7.43 11.63
CA ILE A 38 -0.90 7.90 10.24
C ILE A 38 -1.86 7.09 9.38
N LEU A 39 -1.79 5.76 9.46
CA LEU A 39 -2.67 4.86 8.72
C LEU A 39 -4.15 5.09 9.04
N GLY A 40 -4.48 5.37 10.31
CA GLY A 40 -5.82 5.71 10.75
C GLY A 40 -6.31 7.04 10.17
N GLU A 41 -5.47 8.08 10.16
CA GLU A 41 -5.81 9.37 9.54
C GLU A 41 -5.98 9.29 8.02
N ILE A 42 -5.12 8.51 7.34
CA ILE A 42 -5.26 8.25 5.89
C ILE A 42 -6.59 7.57 5.62
N SER A 43 -6.89 6.49 6.35
CA SER A 43 -8.13 5.73 6.21
C SER A 43 -9.35 6.62 6.45
N ARG A 44 -9.35 7.38 7.55
CA ARG A 44 -10.39 8.35 7.87
C ARG A 44 -10.60 9.36 6.75
N THR A 45 -9.53 9.91 6.19
CA THR A 45 -9.60 10.91 5.12
C THR A 45 -10.32 10.37 3.90
N VAL A 46 -9.98 9.15 3.47
CA VAL A 46 -10.62 8.50 2.33
C VAL A 46 -12.11 8.20 2.60
N LEU A 47 -12.39 7.57 3.75
CA LEU A 47 -13.73 7.08 4.10
C LEU A 47 -14.72 8.21 4.42
N ALA A 48 -14.27 9.25 5.14
CA ALA A 48 -15.12 10.40 5.44
C ALA A 48 -15.60 11.10 4.15
N SER A 49 -14.77 11.03 3.11
CA SER A 49 -15.00 11.59 1.77
C SER A 49 -15.74 10.64 0.83
N GLY A 50 -16.21 9.47 1.33
CA GLY A 50 -17.02 8.52 0.57
C GLY A 50 -16.25 7.52 -0.31
N GLY A 51 -14.91 7.50 -0.20
CA GLY A 51 -14.08 6.50 -0.87
C GLY A 51 -14.00 5.18 -0.12
N THR A 52 -13.37 4.18 -0.74
CA THR A 52 -13.09 2.86 -0.17
C THR A 52 -11.61 2.55 -0.20
N LEU A 53 -11.18 1.58 0.60
CA LEU A 53 -9.78 1.18 0.73
C LEU A 53 -9.52 -0.16 0.06
N ALA A 54 -8.33 -0.30 -0.51
CA ALA A 54 -7.75 -1.58 -0.93
C ALA A 54 -6.44 -1.84 -0.19
N TYR A 55 -6.23 -3.09 0.22
CA TYR A 55 -5.02 -3.49 0.94
C TYR A 55 -4.50 -4.84 0.48
N GLY A 56 -3.18 -4.93 0.27
CA GLY A 56 -2.48 -6.13 -0.17
C GLY A 56 -1.56 -6.59 0.94
N GLY A 57 -2.08 -7.39 1.86
CA GLY A 57 -1.27 -7.80 2.98
C GLY A 57 -1.91 -8.86 3.85
N HIS A 58 -1.10 -9.33 4.78
CA HIS A 58 -1.46 -10.43 5.65
C HIS A 58 -2.52 -9.96 6.65
N LEU A 59 -3.58 -10.74 6.79
CA LEU A 59 -4.63 -10.57 7.79
C LEU A 59 -4.15 -11.01 9.20
N ARG A 60 -2.87 -10.86 9.52
CA ARG A 60 -2.31 -11.33 10.80
C ARG A 60 -2.88 -10.48 11.97
N PRO A 61 -3.13 -11.09 13.15
CA PRO A 61 -3.70 -10.38 14.31
C PRO A 61 -2.86 -9.17 14.77
N ASP A 62 -1.56 -9.17 14.52
CA ASP A 62 -0.58 -8.14 14.91
C ASP A 62 -0.16 -7.21 13.76
N GLY A 63 -0.82 -7.30 12.60
CA GLY A 63 -0.50 -6.51 11.41
C GLY A 63 -1.38 -5.26 11.23
N TYR A 64 -0.95 -4.38 10.33
CA TYR A 64 -1.70 -3.17 9.92
C TYR A 64 -3.14 -3.46 9.49
N THR A 65 -3.41 -4.64 8.94
CA THR A 65 -4.76 -5.06 8.55
C THR A 65 -5.72 -5.09 9.73
N THR A 66 -5.30 -5.61 10.89
CA THR A 66 -6.14 -5.69 12.08
C THR A 66 -6.41 -4.29 12.65
N PHE A 67 -5.41 -3.43 12.64
CA PHE A 67 -5.58 -2.02 13.02
C PHE A 67 -6.58 -1.33 12.08
N LEU A 68 -6.41 -1.47 10.76
CA LEU A 68 -7.34 -0.92 9.76
C LEU A 68 -8.77 -1.39 10.00
N LEU A 69 -8.95 -2.70 10.21
CA LEU A 69 -10.24 -3.29 10.54
C LEU A 69 -10.86 -2.59 11.78
N SER A 70 -10.09 -2.41 12.86
CA SER A 70 -10.62 -1.74 14.07
C SER A 70 -11.03 -0.27 13.86
N GLU A 71 -10.36 0.46 12.98
CA GLU A 71 -10.68 1.86 12.68
C GLU A 71 -11.95 2.01 11.82
N LEU A 72 -12.21 1.02 10.96
CA LEU A 72 -13.28 1.05 9.97
C LEU A 72 -14.69 0.95 10.59
N GLN A 73 -14.82 0.35 11.78
CA GLN A 73 -16.10 0.22 12.49
C GLN A 73 -16.84 1.56 12.63
N ARG A 74 -16.12 2.68 12.72
CA ARG A 74 -16.70 4.02 12.92
C ARG A 74 -17.29 4.64 11.65
N TYR A 75 -17.01 4.04 10.49
CA TYR A 75 -17.38 4.56 9.18
C TYR A 75 -18.39 3.68 8.45
N GLU A 76 -18.98 2.69 9.13
CA GLU A 76 -19.99 1.80 8.56
C GLU A 76 -21.11 2.61 7.92
N ARG A 77 -21.26 2.44 6.60
CA ARG A 77 -22.28 3.10 5.79
C ARG A 77 -22.99 2.05 4.95
N GLY A 78 -24.10 1.51 5.48
CA GLY A 78 -24.94 0.55 4.76
C GLY A 78 -24.23 -0.78 4.51
N THR A 79 -24.48 -1.39 3.35
CA THR A 79 -24.12 -2.79 3.07
C THR A 79 -22.88 -2.97 2.17
N GLN A 80 -22.22 -1.89 1.76
CA GLN A 80 -21.05 -1.96 0.88
C GLN A 80 -19.76 -2.04 1.70
N PRO A 81 -18.81 -2.92 1.34
CA PRO A 81 -17.55 -3.03 2.05
C PRO A 81 -16.70 -1.76 1.84
N LEU A 82 -16.18 -1.22 2.94
CA LEU A 82 -15.28 -0.08 3.00
C LEU A 82 -13.82 -0.46 2.74
N LEU A 83 -13.47 -1.73 3.01
CA LEU A 83 -12.14 -2.28 2.76
C LEU A 83 -12.24 -3.54 1.91
N THR A 84 -11.48 -3.58 0.82
CA THR A 84 -11.21 -4.80 0.06
C THR A 84 -9.78 -5.26 0.31
N VAL A 85 -9.61 -6.42 0.94
CA VAL A 85 -8.31 -7.08 1.12
C VAL A 85 -8.09 -8.04 -0.04
N PHE A 86 -6.99 -7.85 -0.77
CA PHE A 86 -6.53 -8.78 -1.80
C PHE A 86 -5.57 -9.77 -1.17
N LEU A 87 -5.94 -11.04 -1.12
CA LEU A 87 -5.15 -12.10 -0.52
C LEU A 87 -4.46 -12.89 -1.63
N ALA A 88 -3.14 -12.74 -1.75
CA ALA A 88 -2.35 -13.45 -2.75
C ALA A 88 -2.47 -14.97 -2.56
N TRP A 89 -2.40 -15.72 -3.66
CA TRP A 89 -2.42 -17.18 -3.64
C TRP A 89 -1.38 -17.75 -2.66
N SER A 90 -0.19 -17.15 -2.62
CA SER A 90 0.90 -17.58 -1.75
C SER A 90 0.60 -17.47 -0.26
N GLU A 91 -0.38 -16.65 0.12
CA GLU A 91 -0.75 -16.42 1.52
C GLU A 91 -1.83 -17.38 1.99
N HIS A 92 -2.75 -17.76 1.10
CA HIS A 92 -3.89 -18.59 1.48
C HIS A 92 -3.79 -20.04 1.01
N GLN A 93 -2.82 -20.37 0.13
CA GLN A 93 -2.73 -21.73 -0.40
C GLN A 93 -2.40 -22.77 0.67
N HIS A 94 -1.60 -22.40 1.66
CA HIS A 94 -1.19 -23.28 2.77
C HIS A 94 -2.28 -23.50 3.80
N MET A 95 -3.27 -22.61 3.85
CA MET A 95 -4.36 -22.67 4.82
C MET A 95 -5.25 -23.88 4.51
N THR A 96 -5.67 -24.56 5.58
CA THR A 96 -6.77 -25.51 5.54
C THR A 96 -8.09 -24.79 5.25
N ARG A 97 -9.14 -25.56 4.98
CA ARG A 97 -10.50 -25.03 4.79
C ARG A 97 -10.96 -24.19 5.98
N ASP A 98 -10.78 -24.70 7.20
CA ASP A 98 -11.25 -24.04 8.41
C ASP A 98 -10.46 -22.74 8.68
N GLU A 99 -9.14 -22.77 8.49
CA GLU A 99 -8.29 -21.57 8.63
C GLU A 99 -8.64 -20.50 7.59
N LEU A 100 -8.93 -20.91 6.35
CA LEU A 100 -9.34 -19.98 5.31
C LEU A 100 -10.76 -19.44 5.56
N GLU A 101 -11.68 -20.27 6.03
CA GLU A 101 -13.03 -19.84 6.39
C GLU A 101 -13.00 -18.81 7.53
N GLU A 102 -12.22 -19.05 8.59
CA GLU A 102 -11.98 -18.06 9.66
C GLU A 102 -11.41 -16.76 9.08
N ARG A 103 -10.50 -16.86 8.12
CA ARG A 103 -9.87 -15.71 7.48
C ARG A 103 -10.82 -14.88 6.62
N LEU A 104 -11.79 -15.54 6.00
CA LEU A 104 -12.84 -14.93 5.17
C LEU A 104 -14.00 -14.39 6.00
N SER A 105 -14.13 -14.85 7.25
CA SER A 105 -15.11 -14.40 8.23
C SER A 105 -14.78 -13.01 8.77
N VAL A 106 -14.86 -12.01 7.89
CA VAL A 106 -14.71 -10.59 8.22
C VAL A 106 -16.07 -9.92 8.43
N GLU A 107 -16.07 -8.80 9.14
CA GLU A 107 -17.25 -7.97 9.33
C GLU A 107 -17.82 -7.46 8.00
N SER A 108 -19.12 -7.10 7.97
CA SER A 108 -19.87 -6.68 6.77
C SER A 108 -19.24 -5.52 5.99
N TRP A 109 -18.47 -4.67 6.67
CA TRP A 109 -17.80 -3.49 6.10
C TRP A 109 -16.41 -3.81 5.53
N ALA A 110 -15.98 -5.08 5.53
CA ALA A 110 -14.78 -5.53 4.85
C ALA A 110 -15.10 -6.71 3.91
N ARG A 111 -14.25 -6.93 2.91
CA ARG A 111 -14.30 -8.10 2.03
C ARG A 111 -12.90 -8.58 1.75
N VAL A 112 -12.71 -9.90 1.77
CA VAL A 112 -11.46 -10.55 1.37
C VAL A 112 -11.65 -11.20 0.00
N LEU A 113 -10.73 -10.94 -0.93
CA LEU A 113 -10.69 -11.54 -2.26
C LEU A 113 -9.45 -12.44 -2.37
N CYS A 114 -9.66 -13.74 -2.39
CA CYS A 114 -8.59 -14.70 -2.69
C CYS A 114 -8.27 -14.68 -4.18
N LEU A 115 -6.98 -14.62 -4.50
CA LEU A 115 -6.50 -14.62 -5.88
C LEU A 115 -5.84 -15.95 -6.23
N ASP A 116 -5.97 -16.39 -7.48
CA ASP A 116 -5.19 -17.50 -8.02
C ASP A 116 -3.72 -17.10 -8.30
N PRO A 117 -2.82 -18.03 -8.69
CA PRO A 117 -1.43 -17.70 -8.98
C PRO A 117 -1.25 -16.61 -10.07
N GLY A 118 -2.24 -16.43 -10.93
CA GLY A 118 -2.27 -15.43 -12.01
C GLY A 118 -2.99 -14.13 -11.63
N GLY A 119 -3.42 -13.97 -10.37
CA GLY A 119 -4.06 -12.74 -9.87
C GLY A 119 -5.57 -12.67 -10.11
N ARG A 120 -6.21 -13.74 -10.59
CA ARG A 120 -7.66 -13.73 -10.83
C ARG A 120 -8.40 -14.01 -9.52
N VAL A 121 -9.49 -13.29 -9.28
CA VAL A 121 -10.35 -13.52 -8.12
C VAL A 121 -10.97 -14.92 -8.22
N ILE A 122 -10.81 -15.72 -7.17
CA ILE A 122 -11.45 -17.03 -7.01
C ILE A 122 -12.85 -16.80 -6.45
N PRO A 123 -13.94 -17.13 -7.19
CA PRO A 123 -15.30 -16.83 -6.74
C PRO A 123 -15.72 -17.60 -5.49
N ASP A 124 -15.32 -18.88 -5.39
CA ASP A 124 -15.54 -19.72 -4.21
C ASP A 124 -14.20 -20.35 -3.79
N PRO A 125 -13.44 -19.68 -2.90
CA PRO A 125 -12.13 -20.16 -2.47
C PRO A 125 -12.19 -21.37 -1.52
N LEU A 126 -13.38 -21.78 -1.07
CA LEU A 126 -13.61 -22.90 -0.15
C LEU A 126 -14.02 -24.19 -0.88
N ALA A 127 -14.62 -24.10 -2.07
CA ALA A 127 -15.11 -25.26 -2.84
C ALA A 127 -14.08 -26.38 -3.00
N ASP A 128 -12.84 -26.03 -3.38
CA ASP A 128 -11.75 -26.99 -3.64
C ASP A 128 -10.72 -27.03 -2.51
N ARG A 129 -11.05 -26.50 -1.33
CA ARG A 129 -10.09 -26.39 -0.21
C ARG A 129 -10.08 -27.66 0.64
N SER A 130 -8.88 -28.22 0.81
CA SER A 130 -8.61 -29.37 1.67
C SER A 130 -8.70 -29.00 3.16
N THR A 131 -9.09 -29.96 4.01
CA THR A 131 -8.96 -29.87 5.47
C THR A 131 -7.53 -30.12 5.95
N GLU A 132 -6.69 -30.73 5.12
CA GLU A 132 -5.26 -30.93 5.37
C GLU A 132 -4.42 -29.78 4.81
N PRO A 133 -3.35 -29.36 5.50
CA PRO A 133 -2.49 -28.26 5.06
C PRO A 133 -1.75 -28.61 3.77
N SER A 134 -1.64 -27.63 2.88
CA SER A 134 -0.86 -27.79 1.65
C SER A 134 0.65 -27.64 1.92
N PRO A 135 1.51 -28.32 1.15
CA PRO A 135 2.95 -28.15 1.30
C PRO A 135 3.38 -26.69 1.07
N PRO A 136 4.48 -26.24 1.70
CA PRO A 136 5.04 -24.91 1.48
C PRO A 136 5.30 -24.65 0.00
N LEU A 137 5.06 -23.40 -0.42
CA LEU A 137 5.33 -23.00 -1.80
C LEU A 137 6.83 -22.77 -1.97
N GLN A 138 7.31 -23.08 -3.16
CA GLN A 138 8.64 -22.63 -3.58
C GLN A 138 8.68 -21.10 -3.61
N GLN A 139 9.83 -20.54 -3.26
CA GLN A 139 10.01 -19.09 -3.12
C GLN A 139 9.67 -18.33 -4.41
N GLU A 140 9.98 -18.90 -5.58
CA GLU A 140 9.68 -18.32 -6.88
C GLU A 140 8.17 -18.27 -7.17
N ALA A 141 7.45 -19.37 -6.88
CA ALA A 141 6.00 -19.42 -7.02
C ALA A 141 5.31 -18.43 -6.07
N ALA A 142 5.83 -18.29 -4.85
CA ALA A 142 5.33 -17.30 -3.89
C ALA A 142 5.58 -15.86 -4.37
N ALA A 143 6.79 -15.57 -4.89
CA ALA A 143 7.12 -14.27 -5.47
C ALA A 143 6.20 -13.92 -6.65
N HIS A 144 5.98 -14.87 -7.57
CA HIS A 144 5.08 -14.69 -8.71
C HIS A 144 3.65 -14.37 -8.26
N ALA A 145 3.11 -15.11 -7.29
CA ALA A 145 1.76 -14.86 -6.78
C ALA A 145 1.61 -13.48 -6.12
N LEU A 146 2.64 -13.00 -5.41
CA LEU A 146 2.65 -11.64 -4.85
C LEU A 146 2.67 -10.57 -5.96
N THR A 147 3.48 -10.76 -7.01
CA THR A 147 3.49 -9.87 -8.17
C THR A 147 2.13 -9.85 -8.87
N SER A 148 1.50 -11.01 -9.09
CA SER A 148 0.16 -11.11 -9.67
C SER A 148 -0.89 -10.37 -8.85
N MET A 149 -0.83 -10.48 -7.51
CA MET A 149 -1.72 -9.74 -6.61
C MET A 149 -1.50 -8.22 -6.73
N ARG A 150 -0.25 -7.75 -6.69
CA ARG A 150 0.06 -6.31 -6.81
C ARG A 150 -0.41 -5.74 -8.14
N ARG A 151 -0.26 -6.49 -9.25
CA ARG A 151 -0.76 -6.10 -10.57
C ARG A 151 -2.28 -5.96 -10.57
N THR A 152 -2.97 -6.96 -10.01
CA THR A 152 -4.43 -6.93 -9.86
C THR A 152 -4.90 -5.72 -9.04
N MET A 153 -4.20 -5.40 -7.95
CA MET A 153 -4.52 -4.21 -7.16
C MET A 153 -4.25 -2.92 -7.92
N ALA A 154 -3.15 -2.80 -8.66
CA ALA A 154 -2.86 -1.62 -9.48
C ALA A 154 -3.98 -1.36 -10.51
N GLU A 155 -4.52 -2.42 -11.12
CA GLU A 155 -5.64 -2.35 -12.06
C GLU A 155 -7.00 -2.01 -11.41
N LYS A 156 -7.19 -2.30 -10.12
CA LYS A 156 -8.46 -2.11 -9.40
C LYS A 156 -8.51 -0.89 -8.50
N THR A 157 -7.39 -0.19 -8.32
CA THR A 157 -7.30 0.99 -7.47
C THR A 157 -7.23 2.26 -8.31
N ASP A 158 -7.91 3.30 -7.86
CA ASP A 158 -7.95 4.60 -8.52
C ASP A 158 -6.87 5.56 -8.03
N ALA A 159 -6.21 5.22 -6.92
CA ALA A 159 -5.01 5.89 -6.41
C ALA A 159 -4.23 4.94 -5.50
N ARG A 160 -2.93 5.17 -5.34
CA ARG A 160 -2.05 4.40 -4.45
C ARG A 160 -1.32 5.31 -3.48
N ILE A 161 -1.30 4.92 -2.21
CA ILE A 161 -0.54 5.58 -1.15
C ILE A 161 0.52 4.60 -0.63
N LEU A 162 1.79 5.01 -0.67
CA LEU A 162 2.94 4.25 -0.19
C LEU A 162 3.52 4.90 1.05
N LEU A 163 3.84 4.10 2.06
CA LEU A 163 4.47 4.58 3.28
C LEU A 163 5.36 3.50 3.91
N GLY A 164 6.59 3.90 4.29
CA GLY A 164 7.58 3.03 4.93
C GLY A 164 8.22 2.01 3.98
N GLY A 165 8.33 0.77 4.47
CA GLY A 165 8.74 -0.40 3.72
C GLY A 165 10.17 -0.90 3.94
N LYS A 166 10.30 -2.23 3.89
CA LYS A 166 11.54 -2.95 4.18
C LYS A 166 12.54 -2.87 3.03
N ARG A 167 13.81 -2.59 3.35
CA ARG A 167 14.94 -2.64 2.41
C ARG A 167 15.59 -4.03 2.29
N GLU A 168 15.25 -4.94 3.19
CA GLU A 168 15.85 -6.27 3.28
C GLU A 168 14.81 -7.30 3.77
N ARG A 169 15.16 -8.60 3.68
CA ARG A 169 14.30 -9.73 4.10
C ARG A 169 12.86 -9.64 3.54
N PHE A 170 12.72 -9.10 2.33
CA PHE A 170 11.47 -9.07 1.59
C PHE A 170 11.38 -10.24 0.60
N SER A 171 10.13 -10.56 0.24
CA SER A 171 9.79 -11.55 -0.79
C SER A 171 9.62 -10.87 -2.15
N GLY A 172 10.14 -11.49 -3.21
CA GLY A 172 10.05 -10.97 -4.58
C GLY A 172 11.40 -10.65 -5.20
N ALA A 173 11.36 -10.26 -6.48
CA ALA A 173 12.52 -9.87 -7.27
C ALA A 173 13.07 -8.49 -6.88
N ILE A 174 12.22 -7.62 -6.34
CA ILE A 174 12.52 -6.29 -5.79
C ILE A 174 11.64 -6.06 -4.54
N PRO A 175 11.89 -5.02 -3.71
CA PRO A 175 11.01 -4.69 -2.59
C PRO A 175 9.56 -4.48 -3.03
N GLY A 176 8.61 -5.00 -2.26
CA GLY A 176 7.19 -4.99 -2.64
C GLY A 176 6.63 -3.61 -2.96
N LEU A 177 6.97 -2.59 -2.15
CA LEU A 177 6.52 -1.21 -2.37
C LEU A 177 7.13 -0.59 -3.64
N MET A 178 8.35 -0.98 -4.04
CA MET A 178 8.93 -0.54 -5.31
C MET A 178 8.20 -1.18 -6.50
N GLU A 179 7.82 -2.45 -6.39
CA GLU A 179 7.01 -3.12 -7.41
C GLU A 179 5.61 -2.49 -7.52
N GLU A 180 4.98 -2.18 -6.39
CA GLU A 180 3.69 -1.48 -6.38
C GLU A 180 3.78 -0.08 -6.98
N ALA A 181 4.87 0.66 -6.72
CA ALA A 181 5.13 1.94 -7.37
C ALA A 181 5.24 1.76 -8.89
N LEU A 182 6.10 0.86 -9.37
CA LEU A 182 6.27 0.59 -10.80
C LEU A 182 4.95 0.21 -11.49
N LEU A 183 4.20 -0.72 -10.90
CA LEU A 183 2.91 -1.14 -11.44
C LEU A 183 1.89 0.00 -11.46
N THR A 184 1.87 0.86 -10.44
CA THR A 184 0.98 2.03 -10.39
C THR A 184 1.33 3.06 -11.48
N LEU A 185 2.63 3.24 -11.72
CA LEU A 185 3.14 4.15 -12.76
C LEU A 185 2.84 3.59 -14.16
N GLU A 186 3.00 2.28 -14.36
CA GLU A 186 2.62 1.56 -15.59
C GLU A 186 1.12 1.68 -15.90
N SER A 187 0.25 1.56 -14.89
CA SER A 187 -1.20 1.77 -15.03
C SER A 187 -1.61 3.24 -15.07
N ALA A 188 -0.64 4.14 -14.91
CA ALA A 188 -0.81 5.59 -14.93
C ALA A 188 -1.83 6.08 -13.88
N THR A 189 -1.90 5.40 -12.74
CA THR A 189 -2.77 5.75 -11.62
C THR A 189 -2.04 6.74 -10.68
N PRO A 190 -2.74 7.66 -10.00
CA PRO A 190 -2.16 8.54 -9.00
C PRO A 190 -1.32 7.82 -7.93
N LEU A 191 -0.09 8.30 -7.71
CA LEU A 191 0.86 7.76 -6.74
C LEU A 191 1.22 8.79 -5.67
N PHE A 192 0.92 8.49 -4.41
CA PHE A 192 1.28 9.31 -3.25
C PHE A 192 2.41 8.64 -2.47
N LEU A 193 3.47 9.38 -2.19
CA LEU A 193 4.68 8.90 -1.52
C LEU A 193 4.83 9.60 -0.17
N VAL A 194 4.46 8.92 0.92
CA VAL A 194 4.60 9.44 2.29
C VAL A 194 5.97 9.05 2.82
N GLY A 195 6.96 9.91 2.60
CA GLY A 195 8.36 9.60 2.85
C GLY A 195 8.79 9.71 4.31
N GLY A 196 8.10 10.51 5.14
CA GLY A 196 8.56 10.84 6.50
C GLY A 196 8.60 9.67 7.49
N LEU A 197 8.23 8.46 7.06
CA LEU A 197 8.45 7.19 7.78
C LEU A 197 9.72 6.45 7.36
N GLY A 198 10.45 6.94 6.36
CA GLY A 198 11.63 6.31 5.78
C GLY A 198 11.31 5.04 4.97
N GLY A 199 12.23 4.07 5.01
CA GLY A 199 12.13 2.81 4.31
C GLY A 199 12.27 2.95 2.80
N VAL A 200 11.82 1.94 2.06
CA VAL A 200 11.91 1.95 0.59
C VAL A 200 11.09 3.06 -0.07
N THR A 201 10.16 3.69 0.64
CA THR A 201 9.46 4.88 0.14
C THR A 201 10.43 6.03 -0.12
N VAL A 202 11.46 6.21 0.72
CA VAL A 202 12.55 7.19 0.47
C VAL A 202 13.39 6.81 -0.75
N ASP A 203 13.68 5.51 -0.94
CA ASP A 203 14.37 5.05 -2.14
C ASP A 203 13.57 5.32 -3.42
N ILE A 204 12.24 5.20 -3.35
CA ILE A 204 11.32 5.53 -4.46
C ILE A 204 11.33 7.04 -4.73
N LEU A 205 11.22 7.87 -3.70
CA LEU A 205 11.27 9.34 -3.82
C LEU A 205 12.54 9.80 -4.55
N ARG A 206 13.70 9.31 -4.13
CA ARG A 206 14.99 9.61 -4.76
C ARG A 206 15.08 9.10 -6.19
N ALA A 207 14.67 7.86 -6.44
CA ALA A 207 14.74 7.27 -7.78
C ALA A 207 13.85 7.99 -8.79
N LEU A 208 12.75 8.61 -8.33
CA LEU A 208 11.80 9.36 -9.15
C LEU A 208 12.07 10.88 -9.21
N ASP A 209 13.16 11.38 -8.62
CA ASP A 209 13.48 12.82 -8.52
C ASP A 209 12.43 13.67 -7.77
N VAL A 210 11.72 13.07 -6.81
CA VAL A 210 10.67 13.79 -6.08
C VAL A 210 11.24 14.60 -4.92
N ASP A 211 12.25 14.07 -4.23
CA ASP A 211 12.94 14.70 -3.11
C ASP A 211 14.26 13.94 -2.84
N ASP A 212 15.36 14.66 -2.58
CA ASP A 212 16.67 14.05 -2.24
C ASP A 212 16.67 13.38 -0.86
N CYS A 213 15.68 13.70 -0.03
CA CYS A 213 15.47 13.19 1.32
C CYS A 213 16.66 13.46 2.25
N ASP A 214 17.27 14.63 2.15
CA ASP A 214 18.42 15.07 2.98
C ASP A 214 18.06 15.20 4.48
N TRP A 215 16.77 15.26 4.79
CA TRP A 215 16.24 15.24 6.15
C TRP A 215 16.34 13.87 6.82
N LEU A 216 16.54 12.77 6.07
CA LEU A 216 16.71 11.43 6.65
C LEU A 216 18.13 11.32 7.25
N PRO A 217 18.28 11.11 8.58
CA PRO A 217 19.60 10.99 9.19
C PRO A 217 20.43 9.87 8.55
N LEU A 218 21.76 9.96 8.52
CA LEU A 218 22.60 8.88 7.97
C LEU A 218 22.47 7.58 8.79
N ASP A 219 22.74 6.45 8.14
CA ASP A 219 22.85 5.15 8.81
C ASP A 219 24.32 4.70 8.88
N PRO A 220 25.03 4.96 9.98
CA PRO A 220 26.41 4.52 10.12
C PRO A 220 26.53 2.99 10.27
N GLY A 221 25.42 2.28 10.53
CA GLY A 221 25.37 0.82 10.68
C GLY A 221 24.64 0.12 9.53
N ALA A 222 24.50 0.77 8.38
CA ALA A 222 23.84 0.15 7.23
C ALA A 222 24.56 -1.15 6.81
N GLU A 223 23.80 -2.23 6.79
CA GLU A 223 24.20 -3.48 6.14
C GLU A 223 24.44 -3.27 4.63
N PRO A 224 25.25 -4.13 3.98
CA PRO A 224 25.38 -4.11 2.53
C PRO A 224 24.01 -4.17 1.85
N GLU A 225 23.80 -3.31 0.87
CA GLU A 225 22.50 -3.23 0.18
C GLU A 225 22.17 -4.54 -0.54
N ASP A 226 20.92 -4.98 -0.40
CA ASP A 226 20.40 -6.11 -1.17
C ASP A 226 20.45 -5.77 -2.68
N PRO A 227 21.08 -6.60 -3.55
CA PRO A 227 21.15 -6.33 -4.99
C PRO A 227 19.76 -6.15 -5.66
N ARG A 228 18.71 -6.72 -5.06
CA ARG A 228 17.33 -6.55 -5.50
C ARG A 228 16.78 -5.15 -5.21
N LEU A 229 17.24 -4.49 -4.13
CA LEU A 229 16.93 -3.08 -3.85
C LEU A 229 17.53 -2.18 -4.93
N VAL A 230 18.81 -2.41 -5.26
CA VAL A 230 19.50 -1.67 -6.34
C VAL A 230 18.79 -1.86 -7.68
N THR A 231 18.36 -3.09 -7.97
CA THR A 231 17.56 -3.41 -9.16
C THR A 231 16.25 -2.63 -9.18
N GLY A 232 15.53 -2.57 -8.06
CA GLY A 232 14.29 -1.79 -7.94
C GLY A 232 14.49 -0.30 -8.21
N ARG A 233 15.54 0.32 -7.65
CA ARG A 233 15.88 1.74 -7.92
C ARG A 233 16.17 1.98 -9.40
N ARG A 234 16.94 1.10 -10.04
CA ARG A 234 17.25 1.21 -11.47
C ARG A 234 15.99 1.13 -12.34
N LEU A 235 15.04 0.26 -12.00
CA LEU A 235 13.77 0.16 -12.71
C LEU A 235 12.92 1.44 -12.56
N LEU A 236 12.89 2.04 -11.36
CA LEU A 236 12.17 3.29 -11.12
C LEU A 236 12.81 4.47 -11.88
N MET A 237 14.13 4.57 -11.89
CA MET A 237 14.86 5.56 -12.68
C MET A 237 14.55 5.40 -14.18
N ALA A 238 14.55 4.16 -14.68
CA ALA A 238 14.19 3.88 -16.08
C ALA A 238 12.72 4.24 -16.39
N ALA A 239 11.79 4.01 -15.45
CA ALA A 239 10.40 4.40 -15.59
C ALA A 239 10.22 5.92 -15.65
N ARG A 240 11.00 6.68 -14.87
CA ARG A 240 11.06 8.15 -14.92
C ARG A 240 11.59 8.66 -16.27
N GLU A 241 12.56 7.96 -16.86
CA GLU A 241 13.16 8.30 -18.16
C GLU A 241 12.31 7.93 -19.37
N ASP A 242 11.24 7.13 -19.20
CA ASP A 242 10.32 6.78 -20.28
C ASP A 242 9.58 8.04 -20.78
N PRO A 243 9.52 8.32 -22.10
CA PRO A 243 8.81 9.48 -22.64
C PRO A 243 7.31 9.53 -22.31
N ARG A 244 6.71 8.39 -21.91
CA ARG A 244 5.32 8.30 -21.47
C ARG A 244 5.14 8.68 -20.00
N TRP A 245 6.23 8.94 -19.27
CA TRP A 245 6.20 9.40 -17.89
C TRP A 245 5.39 10.70 -17.76
N ALA A 246 4.37 10.67 -16.91
CA ALA A 246 3.49 11.81 -16.64
C ALA A 246 3.59 12.30 -15.18
N GLY A 247 4.69 11.95 -14.49
CA GLY A 247 4.85 12.24 -13.07
C GLY A 247 3.97 11.35 -12.19
N LEU A 248 3.81 11.77 -10.93
CA LEU A 248 3.04 11.03 -9.92
C LEU A 248 1.52 11.09 -10.13
N ARG A 249 1.03 12.00 -10.99
CA ARG A 249 -0.41 12.20 -11.30
C ARG A 249 -1.30 12.34 -10.06
N ASN A 250 -0.74 12.78 -8.94
CA ASN A 250 -1.39 12.73 -7.64
C ASN A 250 -2.14 14.03 -7.28
N GLY A 251 -2.27 14.96 -8.23
CA GLY A 251 -2.94 16.25 -8.04
C GLY A 251 -2.17 17.24 -7.17
N LEU A 252 -1.02 16.85 -6.60
CA LEU A 252 -0.16 17.74 -5.84
C LEU A 252 0.83 18.46 -6.75
N SER A 253 1.12 19.71 -6.40
CA SER A 253 2.26 20.45 -6.95
C SER A 253 3.59 19.83 -6.50
N GLU A 254 4.67 20.25 -7.13
CA GLU A 254 6.03 19.83 -6.75
C GLU A 254 6.33 20.14 -5.29
N GLU A 255 6.05 21.36 -4.82
CA GLU A 255 6.23 21.78 -3.42
C GLU A 255 5.38 20.95 -2.44
N GLU A 256 4.13 20.64 -2.80
CA GLU A 256 3.27 19.80 -1.95
C GLU A 256 3.76 18.35 -1.90
N ASN A 257 4.37 17.84 -2.98
CA ASN A 257 5.00 16.53 -3.00
C ASN A 257 6.28 16.49 -2.14
N HIS A 258 7.12 17.53 -2.18
CA HIS A 258 8.28 17.66 -1.28
C HIS A 258 7.83 17.69 0.19
N ARG A 259 6.75 18.42 0.50
CA ARG A 259 6.17 18.41 1.85
C ARG A 259 5.65 17.04 2.25
N LEU A 260 4.97 16.32 1.36
CA LEU A 260 4.49 14.96 1.63
C LEU A 260 5.66 13.98 1.82
N ALA A 261 6.75 14.17 1.08
CA ALA A 261 7.98 13.38 1.20
C ALA A 261 8.60 13.50 2.60
N ALA A 262 8.61 14.69 3.21
CA ALA A 262 9.16 14.89 4.55
C ALA A 262 8.14 14.70 5.70
N ALA A 263 6.84 14.58 5.40
CA ALA A 263 5.79 14.60 6.41
C ALA A 263 5.72 13.30 7.24
N HIS A 264 5.80 13.45 8.56
CA HIS A 264 5.54 12.40 9.55
C HIS A 264 4.40 12.77 10.52
N ARG A 265 3.78 13.95 10.34
CA ARG A 265 2.63 14.40 11.14
C ARG A 265 1.33 13.91 10.50
N PRO A 266 0.49 13.13 11.21
CA PRO A 266 -0.72 12.55 10.64
C PRO A 266 -1.66 13.59 10.00
N ALA A 267 -1.86 14.73 10.63
CA ALA A 267 -2.74 15.79 10.13
C ALA A 267 -2.21 16.47 8.86
N GLU A 268 -0.89 16.60 8.71
CA GLU A 268 -0.28 17.16 7.50
C GLU A 268 -0.38 16.20 6.33
N ILE A 269 -0.08 14.92 6.57
CA ILE A 269 -0.24 13.84 5.59
C ILE A 269 -1.70 13.79 5.12
N ALA A 270 -2.66 13.76 6.05
CA ALA A 270 -4.08 13.75 5.74
C ALA A 270 -4.50 14.97 4.89
N ALA A 271 -4.04 16.17 5.25
CA ALA A 271 -4.38 17.39 4.50
C ALA A 271 -3.83 17.38 3.07
N LEU A 272 -2.59 16.91 2.87
CA LEU A 272 -1.99 16.80 1.53
C LEU A 272 -2.68 15.70 0.70
N LEU A 273 -2.95 14.54 1.28
CA LEU A 273 -3.68 13.47 0.59
C LEU A 273 -5.09 13.93 0.20
N ALA A 274 -5.83 14.57 1.12
CA ALA A 274 -7.13 15.16 0.85
C ALA A 274 -7.05 16.14 -0.32
N LEU A 275 -6.05 17.02 -0.33
CA LEU A 275 -5.88 18.01 -1.38
C LEU A 275 -5.61 17.38 -2.76
N GLY A 276 -4.70 16.42 -2.83
CA GLY A 276 -4.36 15.73 -4.08
C GLY A 276 -5.53 14.89 -4.62
N LEU A 277 -6.12 14.05 -3.77
CA LEU A 277 -7.28 13.23 -4.12
C LEU A 277 -8.48 14.08 -4.56
N GLY A 278 -8.72 15.21 -3.90
CA GLY A 278 -9.78 16.15 -4.28
C GLY A 278 -9.59 16.74 -5.66
N ARG A 279 -8.36 17.16 -5.98
CA ARG A 279 -8.05 17.73 -7.29
C ARG A 279 -8.21 16.68 -8.41
N ILE A 280 -7.80 15.44 -8.17
CA ILE A 280 -7.97 14.35 -9.14
C ILE A 280 -9.45 14.05 -9.37
N ALA A 281 -10.25 13.94 -8.30
CA ALA A 281 -11.66 13.56 -8.40
C ALA A 281 -12.54 14.62 -9.09
N THR A 282 -12.05 15.87 -9.22
CA THR A 282 -12.74 16.95 -9.93
C THR A 282 -12.41 17.06 -11.43
N THR A 283 -11.48 16.25 -11.92
CA THR A 283 -11.00 16.24 -13.32
C THR A 283 -11.62 15.12 -14.12
#